data_AF-A0AAN5C450-F1
#
_entry.id   AF-A0AAN5C450-F1
#
_cell.length_a   1.000
_cell.length_b   1.000
_cell.length_c   1.000
_cell.angle_alpha   90.00
_cell.angle_beta   90.00
_cell.angle_gamma   90.00
#
_symmetry.space_group_name_H-M   'P 1'
#
loop_
_entity.id
_entity.type
_entity.pdbx_description
1 polymer ?
#
loop_
_entity_poly.entity_id
_entity_poly.type
_entity_poly.pdbx_seq_one_letter_code
_entity_poly.pdbx_strand_id
1 'polypeptide(L)'
;MAEYHSTCHPDHLEPLELEILHRRDAFRLPPKAVQDTLVEVFFKWVAPILPVVDRDAFLRQYESAEDSPSILLLQAMLMVASRCSTSEQRSKEYTVSPRTFYKKAKALYDAGYETNLITVVQAVVLLGAYWEGPDAFGRPLHINPNYCTVEPLTESDFVEYDGNAPSEPTGEVQARFFMEYVKLCQLMDLGLCLNLSARSTQDARSAGAAQCELGLNEWLVACPPELHWRQTRHTFLSAILFSTF
;
A
#
# COMPACT_ATOMS: atom_id res chain seq x y z
N MET A 1 6.86 -25.32 -14.92
CA MET A 1 7.14 -25.08 -13.49
C MET A 1 8.45 -24.31 -13.43
N ALA A 2 8.42 -23.02 -13.09
CA ALA A 2 9.62 -22.23 -12.91
C ALA A 2 9.84 -22.10 -11.40
N GLU A 3 10.83 -22.83 -10.89
CA GLU A 3 11.36 -22.62 -9.55
C GLU A 3 12.13 -21.30 -9.57
N TYR A 4 11.86 -20.43 -8.60
CA TYR A 4 12.69 -19.26 -8.35
C TYR A 4 14.05 -19.80 -7.86
N HIS A 5 14.98 -19.98 -8.78
CA HIS A 5 16.31 -20.50 -8.49
C HIS A 5 17.15 -19.40 -7.84
N SER A 6 17.72 -19.74 -6.68
CA SER A 6 18.73 -19.00 -5.91
C SER A 6 18.26 -17.73 -5.20
N THR A 7 17.73 -17.90 -3.99
CA THR A 7 17.98 -16.93 -2.91
C THR A 7 18.70 -17.65 -1.80
N CYS A 8 19.90 -17.19 -1.46
CA CYS A 8 20.48 -17.46 -0.15
C CYS A 8 19.45 -17.00 0.88
N HIS A 9 18.90 -17.94 1.66
CA HIS A 9 17.97 -17.57 2.71
C HIS A 9 18.72 -16.78 3.78
N PRO A 10 18.03 -15.85 4.47
CA PRO A 10 18.65 -15.10 5.55
C PRO A 10 19.19 -16.03 6.65
N ASP A 11 20.43 -15.79 7.07
CA ASP A 11 21.12 -16.61 8.09
C ASP A 11 20.53 -16.47 9.49
N HIS A 12 19.73 -15.42 9.74
CA HIS A 12 19.12 -15.17 11.05
C HIS A 12 17.84 -15.98 11.30
N LEU A 13 17.32 -16.67 10.28
CA LEU A 13 16.07 -17.42 10.39
C LEU A 13 16.31 -18.82 10.95
N GLU A 14 15.48 -19.25 11.91
CA GLU A 14 15.56 -20.63 12.40
C GLU A 14 15.20 -21.64 11.29
N PRO A 15 15.83 -22.83 11.25
CA PRO A 15 15.54 -23.84 10.23
C PRO A 15 14.05 -24.26 10.19
N LEU A 16 13.38 -24.26 11.34
CA LEU A 16 11.96 -24.59 11.44
C LEU A 16 11.06 -23.53 10.79
N GLU A 17 11.35 -22.25 10.99
CA GLU A 17 10.66 -21.13 10.33
C GLU A 17 10.78 -21.27 8.81
N LEU A 18 11.99 -21.58 8.32
CA LEU A 18 12.25 -21.78 6.91
C LEU A 18 11.46 -22.97 6.34
N GLU A 19 11.41 -24.09 7.05
CA GLU A 19 10.59 -25.26 6.66
C GLU A 19 9.09 -24.89 6.58
N ILE A 20 8.58 -24.14 7.56
CA ILE A 20 7.20 -23.66 7.57
C ILE A 20 6.92 -22.79 6.34
N LEU A 21 7.84 -21.88 5.98
CA LEU A 21 7.70 -21.02 4.79
C LEU A 21 7.68 -21.84 3.49
N HIS A 22 8.54 -22.85 3.35
CA HIS A 22 8.48 -23.77 2.20
C HIS A 22 7.17 -24.51 2.13
N ARG A 23 6.67 -25.05 3.26
CA ARG A 23 5.38 -25.76 3.31
C ARG A 23 4.19 -24.85 3.01
N ARG A 24 4.31 -23.55 3.25
CA ARG A 24 3.31 -22.53 2.91
C ARG A 24 3.44 -22.02 1.47
N ASP A 25 4.37 -22.55 0.67
CA ASP A 25 4.67 -22.07 -0.68
C ASP A 25 4.99 -20.56 -0.72
N ALA A 26 5.56 -20.01 0.36
CA ALA A 26 5.74 -18.57 0.55
C ALA A 26 6.64 -17.94 -0.54
N PHE A 27 7.63 -18.69 -1.02
CA PHE A 27 8.58 -18.26 -2.05
C PHE A 27 8.09 -18.49 -3.48
N ARG A 28 6.97 -19.21 -3.67
CA ARG A 28 6.48 -19.56 -5.00
C ARG A 28 5.83 -18.33 -5.65
N LEU A 29 6.37 -17.91 -6.79
CA LEU A 29 5.85 -16.84 -7.63
C LEU A 29 5.00 -17.38 -8.81
N PRO A 30 4.11 -16.58 -9.39
CA PRO A 30 3.40 -16.93 -10.62
C PRO A 30 4.35 -16.99 -11.83
N PRO A 31 3.92 -17.47 -13.01
CA PRO A 31 4.71 -17.34 -14.24
C PRO A 31 5.13 -15.88 -14.49
N LYS A 32 6.33 -15.64 -15.02
CA LYS A 32 6.91 -14.29 -15.21
C LYS A 32 5.95 -13.34 -15.95
N ALA A 33 5.28 -13.80 -17.01
CA ALA A 33 4.29 -13.01 -17.74
C ALA A 33 3.13 -12.50 -16.86
N VAL A 34 2.69 -13.29 -15.88
CA VAL A 34 1.67 -12.89 -14.91
C VAL A 34 2.26 -11.92 -13.90
N GLN A 35 3.49 -12.12 -13.45
CA GLN A 35 4.18 -11.17 -12.57
C GLN A 35 4.31 -9.81 -13.27
N ASP A 36 4.78 -9.78 -14.53
CA ASP A 36 4.98 -8.55 -15.31
C ASP A 36 3.68 -7.77 -15.46
N THR A 37 2.60 -8.47 -15.80
CA THR A 37 1.26 -7.86 -15.91
C THR A 37 0.82 -7.24 -14.57
N LEU A 38 1.02 -7.95 -13.46
CA LEU A 38 0.63 -7.47 -12.14
C LEU A 38 1.51 -6.31 -11.65
N VAL A 39 2.81 -6.32 -11.93
CA VAL A 39 3.72 -5.21 -11.63
C VAL A 39 3.34 -3.97 -12.44
N GLU A 40 2.98 -4.13 -13.72
CA GLU A 40 2.47 -3.02 -14.53
C GLU A 40 1.17 -2.45 -13.93
N VAL A 41 0.22 -3.32 -13.57
CA VAL A 41 -1.04 -2.93 -12.92
C VAL A 41 -0.78 -2.19 -11.61
N PHE A 42 0.18 -2.65 -10.81
CA PHE A 42 0.57 -1.98 -9.56
C PHE A 42 1.00 -0.53 -9.83
N PHE A 43 2.00 -0.32 -10.70
CA PHE A 43 2.49 1.03 -10.95
C PHE A 43 1.49 1.92 -11.68
N LYS A 44 0.59 1.33 -12.47
CA LYS A 44 -0.44 2.07 -13.20
C LYS A 44 -1.61 2.51 -12.32
N TRP A 45 -2.07 1.67 -11.40
CA TRP A 45 -3.33 1.87 -10.70
C TRP A 45 -3.20 1.97 -9.17
N VAL A 46 -2.15 1.40 -8.59
CA VAL A 46 -1.94 1.37 -7.14
C VAL A 46 -0.96 2.47 -6.72
N ALA A 47 0.23 2.53 -7.34
CA ALA A 47 1.27 3.48 -6.98
C ALA A 47 0.82 4.96 -7.02
N PRO A 48 -0.06 5.41 -7.95
CA PRO A 48 -0.55 6.79 -7.93
C PRO A 48 -1.38 7.15 -6.68
N ILE A 49 -1.94 6.16 -5.99
CA ILE A 49 -2.74 6.33 -4.77
C ILE A 49 -1.90 6.03 -3.52
N LEU A 50 -1.01 5.04 -3.63
CA LEU A 50 -0.19 4.52 -2.54
C LEU A 50 1.28 4.40 -3.01
N PRO A 51 2.00 5.54 -3.14
CA PRO A 51 3.37 5.60 -3.66
C PRO A 51 4.39 5.16 -2.61
N VAL A 52 4.25 3.93 -2.11
CA VAL A 52 5.14 3.37 -1.10
C VAL A 52 6.36 2.69 -1.71
N VAL A 53 6.35 2.39 -3.01
CA VAL A 53 7.45 1.73 -3.72
C VAL A 53 7.98 2.66 -4.81
N ASP A 54 9.28 2.93 -4.74
CA ASP A 54 10.03 3.61 -5.81
C ASP A 54 10.02 2.75 -7.07
N ARG A 55 9.53 3.33 -8.17
CA ARG A 55 9.33 2.60 -9.42
C ARG A 55 10.63 2.17 -10.07
N ASP A 56 11.58 3.09 -10.20
CA ASP A 56 12.78 2.88 -10.99
C ASP A 56 13.81 2.05 -10.22
N ALA A 57 13.91 2.22 -8.91
CA ALA A 57 14.65 1.31 -8.05
C ALA A 57 14.08 -0.11 -8.10
N PHE A 58 12.75 -0.26 -7.96
CA PHE A 58 12.12 -1.57 -7.97
C PHE A 58 12.26 -2.27 -9.33
N LEU A 59 11.98 -1.58 -10.45
CA LEU A 59 12.05 -2.19 -11.79
C LEU A 59 13.47 -2.62 -12.14
N ARG A 60 14.50 -1.85 -11.75
CA ARG A 60 15.90 -2.26 -11.90
C ARG A 60 16.20 -3.57 -11.16
N GLN A 61 15.73 -3.71 -9.92
CA GLN A 61 15.88 -4.95 -9.17
C GLN A 61 15.08 -6.09 -9.80
N TYR A 62 13.85 -5.82 -10.23
CA TYR A 62 12.93 -6.81 -10.79
C TYR A 62 13.42 -7.43 -12.11
N GLU A 63 14.23 -6.70 -12.87
CA GLU A 63 14.90 -7.19 -14.07
C GLU A 63 16.27 -7.84 -13.78
N SER A 64 16.82 -7.64 -12.58
CA SER A 64 18.13 -8.17 -12.16
C SER A 64 18.04 -9.63 -11.72
N ALA A 65 18.95 -10.45 -12.24
CA ALA A 65 19.12 -11.84 -11.81
C ALA A 65 19.96 -11.97 -10.52
N GLU A 66 20.72 -10.94 -10.17
CA GLU A 66 21.65 -10.95 -9.02
C GLU A 66 21.11 -10.17 -7.82
N ASP A 67 20.35 -9.10 -8.06
CA ASP A 67 19.78 -8.20 -7.05
C ASP A 67 18.26 -8.12 -7.22
N SER A 68 17.60 -9.27 -7.09
CA SER A 68 16.15 -9.36 -7.20
C SER A 68 15.46 -8.71 -5.99
N PRO A 69 14.24 -8.16 -6.16
CA PRO A 69 13.54 -7.47 -5.09
C PRO A 69 13.16 -8.44 -3.97
N SER A 70 12.92 -7.89 -2.78
CA SER A 70 12.44 -8.67 -1.64
C SER A 70 11.19 -9.48 -2.00
N ILE A 71 11.25 -10.79 -1.73
CA ILE A 71 10.13 -11.69 -1.97
C ILE A 71 8.91 -11.30 -1.12
N LEU A 72 9.11 -10.73 0.07
CA LEU A 72 8.02 -10.21 0.90
C LEU A 72 7.31 -9.06 0.18
N LEU A 73 8.08 -8.08 -0.31
CA LEU A 73 7.53 -6.91 -1.01
C LEU A 73 6.85 -7.32 -2.32
N LEU A 74 7.48 -8.19 -3.11
CA LEU A 74 6.91 -8.65 -4.37
C LEU A 74 5.58 -9.40 -4.15
N GLN A 75 5.50 -10.32 -3.18
CA GLN A 75 4.24 -11.00 -2.86
C GLN A 75 3.15 -10.00 -2.42
N ALA A 76 3.50 -8.97 -1.65
CA ALA A 76 2.56 -7.92 -1.23
C ALA A 76 2.09 -7.05 -2.43
N MET A 77 2.99 -6.69 -3.34
CA MET A 77 2.63 -5.95 -4.56
C MET A 77 1.70 -6.77 -5.47
N LEU A 78 2.03 -8.04 -5.70
CA LEU A 78 1.19 -8.96 -6.49
C LEU A 78 -0.20 -9.15 -5.85
N MET A 79 -0.26 -9.19 -4.51
CA MET A 79 -1.52 -9.25 -3.77
C MET A 79 -2.42 -8.07 -4.12
N VAL A 80 -1.94 -6.83 -3.98
CA VAL A 80 -2.75 -5.64 -4.23
C VAL A 80 -3.13 -5.54 -5.70
N ALA A 81 -2.17 -5.73 -6.60
CA ALA A 81 -2.40 -5.64 -8.05
C ALA A 81 -3.42 -6.69 -8.55
N SER A 82 -3.41 -7.89 -7.97
CA SER A 82 -4.33 -8.96 -8.37
C SER A 82 -5.81 -8.64 -8.11
N ARG A 83 -6.10 -7.65 -7.26
CA ARG A 83 -7.46 -7.16 -7.03
C ARG A 83 -7.96 -6.25 -8.16
N CYS A 84 -7.04 -5.59 -8.85
CA CYS A 84 -7.34 -4.70 -9.97
C CYS A 84 -7.43 -5.45 -11.30
N SER A 85 -6.97 -6.71 -11.34
CA SER A 85 -7.04 -7.56 -12.53
C SER A 85 -8.46 -8.10 -12.72
N THR A 86 -9.12 -7.71 -13.81
CA THR A 86 -10.45 -8.22 -14.15
C THR A 86 -10.42 -9.69 -14.58
N SER A 87 -11.53 -10.38 -14.35
CA SER A 87 -11.75 -11.81 -14.58
C SER A 87 -11.37 -12.34 -15.98
N GLU A 88 -11.21 -11.48 -16.99
CA GLU A 88 -10.94 -11.88 -18.37
C GLU A 88 -9.51 -12.42 -18.59
N GLN A 89 -8.58 -12.17 -17.66
CA GLN A 89 -7.21 -12.72 -17.70
C GLN A 89 -7.06 -14.07 -17.00
N ARG A 90 -8.15 -14.73 -16.59
CA ARG A 90 -8.11 -16.11 -16.09
C ARG A 90 -7.77 -17.05 -17.26
N SER A 91 -6.49 -17.30 -17.49
CA SER A 91 -6.10 -18.49 -18.22
C SER A 91 -6.61 -19.72 -17.45
N LYS A 92 -7.06 -20.76 -18.16
CA LYS A 92 -7.51 -22.02 -17.52
C LYS A 92 -6.39 -22.71 -16.72
N GLU A 93 -5.15 -22.27 -16.90
CA GLU A 93 -3.93 -22.91 -16.40
C GLU A 93 -3.39 -22.25 -15.12
N TYR A 94 -3.73 -20.99 -14.83
CA TYR A 94 -3.26 -20.29 -13.64
C TYR A 94 -4.32 -19.33 -13.06
N THR A 95 -4.76 -19.60 -11.82
CA THR A 95 -5.70 -18.73 -11.11
C THR A 95 -4.96 -17.71 -10.25
N VAL A 96 -5.07 -16.44 -10.61
CA VAL A 96 -4.61 -15.30 -9.79
C VAL A 96 -5.59 -15.12 -8.63
N SER A 97 -5.09 -15.17 -7.39
CA SER A 97 -5.91 -15.00 -6.18
C SER A 97 -5.21 -14.07 -5.17
N PRO A 98 -5.80 -12.90 -4.84
CA PRO A 98 -5.25 -12.00 -3.82
C PRO A 98 -5.00 -12.70 -2.49
N ARG A 99 -5.93 -13.58 -2.07
CA ARG A 99 -5.82 -14.35 -0.82
C ARG A 99 -4.59 -15.25 -0.79
N THR A 100 -4.20 -15.85 -1.92
CA THR A 100 -2.99 -16.68 -1.99
C THR A 100 -1.74 -15.85 -1.76
N PHE A 101 -1.63 -14.69 -2.42
CA PHE A 101 -0.50 -13.78 -2.24
C PHE A 101 -0.45 -13.20 -0.82
N TYR A 102 -1.60 -12.80 -0.26
CA TYR A 102 -1.71 -12.33 1.12
C TYR A 102 -1.16 -13.34 2.11
N LYS A 103 -1.57 -14.62 2.02
CA LYS A 103 -1.08 -15.67 2.93
C LYS A 103 0.43 -15.89 2.84
N LYS A 104 1.01 -15.77 1.64
CA LYS A 104 2.46 -15.90 1.43
C LYS A 104 3.22 -14.71 2.02
N ALA A 105 2.83 -13.50 1.67
CA ALA A 105 3.42 -12.27 2.20
C ALA A 105 3.29 -12.20 3.73
N LYS A 106 2.11 -12.53 4.27
CA LYS A 106 1.90 -12.57 5.72
C LYS A 106 2.79 -13.62 6.40
N ALA A 107 2.96 -14.80 5.82
CA ALA A 107 3.85 -15.80 6.39
C ALA A 107 5.31 -15.33 6.44
N LEU A 108 5.80 -14.66 5.38
CA LEU A 108 7.14 -14.06 5.33
C LEU A 108 7.32 -12.97 6.40
N TYR A 109 6.30 -12.12 6.57
CA TYR A 109 6.27 -11.07 7.58
C TYR A 109 6.27 -11.64 9.00
N ASP A 110 5.34 -12.57 9.29
CA ASP A 110 5.19 -13.19 10.61
C ASP A 110 6.48 -13.92 11.05
N ALA A 111 7.22 -14.49 10.09
CA ALA A 111 8.50 -15.17 10.33
C ALA A 111 9.69 -14.21 10.53
N GLY A 112 9.53 -12.91 10.27
CA GLY A 112 10.64 -11.95 10.28
C GLY A 112 11.67 -12.21 9.16
N TYR A 113 11.20 -12.65 7.98
CA TYR A 113 12.07 -13.02 6.86
C TYR A 113 12.88 -11.83 6.30
N GLU A 114 12.24 -10.66 6.19
CA GLU A 114 12.87 -9.43 5.71
C GLU A 114 13.40 -8.60 6.91
N THR A 115 14.62 -8.08 6.79
CA THR A 115 15.27 -7.28 7.83
C THR A 115 15.34 -5.80 7.48
N ASN A 116 15.26 -5.46 6.19
CA ASN A 116 15.19 -4.07 5.78
C ASN A 116 13.84 -3.46 6.22
N LEU A 117 13.91 -2.57 7.22
CA LEU A 117 12.72 -1.97 7.83
C LEU A 117 11.89 -1.14 6.84
N ILE A 118 12.52 -0.52 5.83
CA ILE A 118 11.80 0.21 4.79
C ILE A 118 10.95 -0.78 3.99
N THR A 119 11.57 -1.86 3.52
CA THR A 119 10.88 -2.94 2.79
C THR A 119 9.74 -3.57 3.61
N VAL A 120 9.98 -3.79 4.91
CA VAL A 120 8.94 -4.31 5.82
C VAL A 120 7.78 -3.34 5.92
N VAL A 121 8.02 -2.03 6.11
CA VAL A 121 6.96 -1.02 6.18
C VAL A 121 6.19 -0.95 4.86
N GLN A 122 6.87 -0.92 3.72
CA GLN A 122 6.24 -0.95 2.39
C GLN A 122 5.31 -2.15 2.25
N ALA A 123 5.81 -3.35 2.57
CA ALA A 123 5.02 -4.57 2.48
C ALA A 123 3.84 -4.61 3.45
N VAL A 124 4.00 -4.12 4.68
CA VAL A 124 2.93 -4.07 5.69
C VAL A 124 1.83 -3.08 5.29
N VAL A 125 2.20 -1.92 4.75
CA VAL A 125 1.22 -0.95 4.20
C VAL A 125 0.41 -1.59 3.08
N LEU A 126 1.06 -2.33 2.17
CA LEU A 126 0.37 -3.07 1.11
C LEU A 126 -0.50 -4.21 1.65
N LEU A 127 -0.03 -4.97 2.65
CA LEU A 127 -0.81 -6.00 3.33
C LEU A 127 -2.08 -5.43 3.99
N GLY A 128 -2.04 -4.19 4.48
CA GLY A 128 -3.18 -3.47 5.04
C GLY A 128 -4.32 -3.24 4.04
N ALA A 129 -4.05 -3.27 2.73
CA ALA A 129 -5.08 -3.16 1.70
C ALA A 129 -5.93 -4.44 1.52
N TYR A 130 -5.59 -5.53 2.21
CA TYR A 130 -6.34 -6.78 2.14
C TYR A 130 -7.50 -6.80 3.14
N TRP A 131 -8.74 -6.76 2.62
CA TRP A 131 -9.97 -6.75 3.44
C TRP A 131 -10.84 -8.00 3.30
N GLU A 132 -10.40 -9.04 2.57
CA GLU A 132 -11.27 -10.20 2.27
C GLU A 132 -11.21 -11.34 3.31
N GLY A 133 -12.37 -11.64 3.90
CA GLY A 133 -12.62 -12.85 4.69
C GLY A 133 -12.36 -12.69 6.20
N PRO A 134 -12.61 -13.73 7.01
CA PRO A 134 -12.44 -13.67 8.45
C PRO A 134 -11.00 -13.36 8.88
N ASP A 135 -10.03 -13.69 8.01
CA ASP A 135 -8.60 -13.40 8.17
C ASP A 135 -8.31 -11.87 8.12
N ALA A 136 -9.20 -11.09 7.49
CA ALA A 136 -9.10 -9.62 7.42
C ALA A 136 -9.60 -8.89 8.68
N PHE A 137 -10.27 -9.60 9.60
CA PHE A 137 -10.60 -9.06 10.94
C PHE A 137 -9.49 -9.28 11.97
N GLY A 138 -8.29 -9.69 11.53
CA GLY A 138 -7.09 -9.52 12.35
C GLY A 138 -6.99 -8.05 12.78
N ARG A 139 -6.46 -7.77 13.98
CA ARG A 139 -6.31 -6.38 14.46
C ARG A 139 -5.54 -5.60 13.40
N PRO A 140 -6.15 -4.61 12.72
CA PRO A 140 -5.41 -3.71 11.85
C PRO A 140 -4.25 -3.15 12.66
N LEU A 141 -3.04 -3.08 12.09
CA LEU A 141 -1.92 -2.46 12.78
C LEU A 141 -2.33 -1.03 13.13
N HIS A 142 -2.55 -0.78 14.42
CA HIS A 142 -2.96 0.53 14.89
C HIS A 142 -1.71 1.36 15.14
N ILE A 143 -1.39 2.24 14.20
CA ILE A 143 -0.38 3.28 14.41
C ILE A 143 -1.06 4.37 15.22
N ASN A 144 -0.65 4.55 16.48
CA ASN A 144 -1.14 5.68 17.26
C ASN A 144 -0.35 6.93 16.84
N PRO A 145 -1.00 7.94 16.23
CA PRO A 145 -0.32 9.13 15.73
C PRO A 145 0.38 9.92 16.84
N ASN A 146 -0.05 9.79 18.11
CA ASN A 146 0.61 10.44 19.25
C ASN A 146 2.03 9.92 19.54
N TYR A 147 2.37 8.73 19.03
CA TYR A 147 3.72 8.18 19.13
C TYR A 147 4.55 8.43 17.87
N CYS A 148 3.99 9.08 16.86
CA CYS A 148 4.72 9.43 15.65
C CYS A 148 5.55 10.69 15.91
N THR A 149 6.87 10.58 15.79
CA THR A 149 7.80 11.71 15.88
C THR A 149 8.16 12.30 14.53
N VAL A 150 7.56 11.80 13.45
CA VAL A 150 7.83 12.24 12.07
C VAL A 150 7.01 13.50 11.81
N GLU A 151 7.67 14.51 11.23
CA GLU A 151 7.02 15.75 10.83
C GLU A 151 6.00 15.51 9.70
N PRO A 152 4.99 16.38 9.54
CA PRO A 152 4.04 16.27 8.45
C PRO A 152 4.73 16.32 7.08
N LEU A 153 4.21 15.52 6.13
CA LEU A 153 4.71 15.49 4.76
C LEU A 153 4.62 16.85 4.08
N THR A 154 5.61 17.13 3.25
CA THR A 154 5.77 18.33 2.43
C THR A 154 5.99 17.94 0.97
N GLU A 155 5.78 18.88 0.04
CA GLU A 155 6.01 18.62 -1.40
C GLU A 155 7.46 18.20 -1.70
N SER A 156 8.44 18.67 -0.91
CA SER A 156 9.84 18.29 -1.05
C SER A 156 10.13 16.83 -0.75
N ASP A 157 9.29 16.17 0.06
CA ASP A 157 9.47 14.75 0.38
C ASP A 157 9.18 13.83 -0.81
N PHE A 158 8.56 14.36 -1.87
CA PHE A 158 8.24 13.64 -3.11
C PHE A 158 9.22 13.95 -4.26
N VAL A 159 10.21 14.81 -4.02
CA VAL A 159 11.22 15.14 -5.04
C VAL A 159 12.32 14.08 -4.99
N GLU A 160 12.28 13.15 -5.93
CA GLU A 160 13.36 12.18 -6.14
C GLU A 160 14.61 12.92 -6.68
N TYR A 161 15.74 12.79 -5.99
CA TYR A 161 17.00 13.43 -6.40
C TYR A 161 17.68 12.61 -7.50
N ASP A 162 17.02 12.49 -8.65
CA ASP A 162 17.60 11.87 -9.84
C ASP A 162 18.57 12.86 -10.46
N GLY A 163 19.85 12.67 -10.15
CA GLY A 163 20.94 13.61 -10.46
C GLY A 163 21.19 13.94 -11.93
N ASN A 164 20.26 13.73 -12.87
CA ASN A 164 20.36 14.15 -14.28
C ASN A 164 19.05 14.25 -15.09
N ALA A 165 17.84 14.06 -14.53
CA ALA A 165 16.59 14.20 -15.29
C ALA A 165 15.83 15.49 -14.93
N PRO A 166 15.27 16.24 -15.91
CA PRO A 166 14.36 17.33 -15.58
C PRO A 166 13.13 16.76 -14.86
N SER A 167 12.80 17.33 -13.70
CA SER A 167 11.61 16.96 -12.94
C SER A 167 10.37 17.11 -13.81
N GLU A 168 9.67 16.00 -14.08
CA GLU A 168 8.38 16.11 -14.75
C GLU A 168 7.41 16.86 -13.84
N PRO A 169 6.74 17.93 -14.31
CA PRO A 169 5.75 18.68 -13.51
C PRO A 169 4.53 17.82 -13.10
N THR A 170 4.41 16.62 -13.65
CA THR A 170 3.37 15.63 -13.34
C THR A 170 3.40 15.18 -11.88
N GLY A 171 4.54 15.27 -11.19
CA GLY A 171 4.70 14.82 -9.80
C GLY A 171 4.06 15.74 -8.75
N GLU A 172 3.97 17.05 -9.00
CA GLU A 172 3.52 18.03 -8.00
C GLU A 172 2.05 17.83 -7.61
N VAL A 173 1.18 17.59 -8.59
CA VAL A 173 -0.25 17.32 -8.35
C VAL A 173 -0.45 15.99 -7.62
N GLN A 174 0.40 14.99 -7.89
CA GLN A 174 0.35 13.68 -7.22
C GLN A 174 0.79 13.79 -5.76
N ALA A 175 1.89 14.51 -5.49
CA ALA A 175 2.36 14.82 -4.15
C ALA A 175 1.29 15.55 -3.34
N ARG A 176 0.67 16.59 -3.92
CA ARG A 176 -0.45 17.31 -3.29
C ARG A 176 -1.63 16.39 -3.01
N PHE A 177 -2.04 15.57 -3.99
CA PHE A 177 -3.11 14.61 -3.80
C PHE A 177 -2.83 13.71 -2.60
N PHE A 178 -1.62 13.15 -2.49
CA PHE A 178 -1.27 12.24 -1.41
C PHE A 178 -1.28 12.93 -0.05
N MET A 179 -0.73 14.14 0.04
CA MET A 179 -0.79 14.93 1.28
C MET A 179 -2.23 15.22 1.72
N GLU A 180 -3.10 15.61 0.78
CA GLU A 180 -4.52 15.86 1.08
C GLU A 180 -5.25 14.56 1.45
N TYR A 181 -4.94 13.45 0.79
CA TYR A 181 -5.49 12.13 1.12
C TYR A 181 -5.09 11.67 2.54
N VAL A 182 -3.86 11.94 2.98
CA VAL A 182 -3.41 11.64 4.35
C VAL A 182 -4.17 12.47 5.39
N LYS A 183 -4.37 13.78 5.14
CA LYS A 183 -5.15 14.65 6.04
C LYS A 183 -6.59 14.14 6.17
N LEU A 184 -7.20 13.74 5.06
CA LEU A 184 -8.52 13.14 5.06
C LEU A 184 -8.56 11.81 5.84
N CYS A 185 -7.56 10.94 5.68
CA CYS A 185 -7.44 9.72 6.49
C CYS A 185 -7.37 10.02 7.99
N GLN A 186 -6.66 11.06 8.40
CA GLN A 186 -6.57 11.48 9.80
C GLN A 186 -7.91 12.00 10.34
N LEU A 187 -8.67 12.76 9.53
CA LEU A 187 -10.02 13.20 9.88
C LEU A 187 -11.00 12.02 10.01
N MET A 188 -10.91 11.02 9.14
CA MET A 188 -11.71 9.78 9.26
C MET A 188 -11.36 8.98 10.51
N ASP A 189 -10.07 8.82 10.81
CA ASP A 189 -9.62 8.07 11.99
C ASP A 189 -10.17 8.69 13.27
N LEU A 190 -10.16 10.03 13.38
CA LEU A 190 -10.80 10.75 14.48
C LEU A 190 -12.29 10.35 14.61
N GLY A 191 -13.04 10.38 13.50
CA GLY A 191 -14.46 10.04 13.48
C GLY A 191 -14.77 8.57 13.79
N LEU A 192 -13.95 7.64 13.30
CA LEU A 192 -14.11 6.21 13.52
C LEU A 192 -13.71 5.80 14.94
N CYS A 193 -12.60 6.31 15.46
CA CYS A 193 -12.14 6.05 16.83
C CYS A 193 -13.20 6.44 17.88
N LEU A 194 -13.95 7.51 17.64
CA LEU A 194 -14.99 7.98 18.56
C LEU A 194 -16.26 7.12 18.53
N ASN A 195 -16.64 6.63 17.35
CA ASN A 195 -17.86 5.85 17.14
C ASN A 195 -17.69 4.37 17.50
N LEU A 196 -16.49 3.80 17.30
CA LEU A 196 -16.22 2.38 17.52
C LEU A 196 -15.56 2.07 18.88
N SER A 197 -15.08 3.08 19.60
CA SER A 197 -14.53 2.90 20.95
C SER A 197 -15.62 2.51 21.94
N ALA A 198 -15.53 1.28 22.47
CA ALA A 198 -16.41 0.76 23.52
C ALA A 198 -16.40 1.59 24.81
N ARG A 199 -15.45 2.53 24.97
CA ARG A 199 -15.27 3.39 26.16
C ARG A 199 -15.84 4.81 25.97
N SER A 200 -16.40 5.12 24.80
CA SER A 200 -16.86 6.46 24.42
C SER A 200 -18.29 6.75 24.91
N THR A 201 -18.50 7.87 25.61
CA THR A 201 -19.83 8.35 26.02
C THR A 201 -20.57 8.99 24.86
N GLN A 202 -21.90 9.09 24.93
CA GLN A 202 -22.70 9.71 23.86
C GLN A 202 -22.26 11.16 23.57
N ASP A 203 -21.97 11.94 24.62
CA ASP A 203 -21.51 13.32 24.49
C ASP A 203 -20.14 13.41 23.79
N ALA A 204 -19.22 12.49 24.11
CA ALA A 204 -17.90 12.43 23.46
C ALA A 204 -18.02 12.06 21.97
N ARG A 205 -18.96 11.19 21.61
CA ARG A 205 -19.26 10.87 20.20
C ARG A 205 -19.77 12.09 19.44
N SER A 206 -20.75 12.81 20.00
CA SER A 206 -21.29 14.01 19.35
C SER A 206 -20.26 15.12 19.23
N ALA A 207 -19.44 15.34 20.26
CA ALA A 207 -18.42 16.38 20.26
C ALA A 207 -17.36 16.12 19.18
N GLY A 208 -16.90 14.88 19.05
CA GLY A 208 -15.88 14.60 18.06
C GLY A 208 -16.44 14.34 16.65
N ALA A 209 -17.72 13.97 16.49
CA ALA A 209 -18.41 14.06 15.19
C ALA A 209 -18.45 15.51 14.69
N ALA A 210 -18.82 16.46 15.56
CA ALA A 210 -18.77 17.89 15.22
C ALA A 210 -17.34 18.36 14.89
N GLN A 211 -16.32 17.85 15.59
CA GLN A 211 -14.93 18.16 15.28
C GLN A 211 -14.50 17.63 13.90
N CYS A 212 -14.95 16.44 13.51
CA CYS A 212 -14.71 15.89 12.18
C CYS A 212 -15.40 16.72 11.09
N GLU A 213 -16.67 17.12 11.31
CA GLU A 213 -17.40 17.99 10.38
C GLU A 213 -16.74 19.35 10.21
N LEU A 214 -16.27 19.97 11.29
CA LEU A 214 -15.52 21.23 11.23
C LEU A 214 -14.22 21.07 10.45
N GLY A 215 -13.41 20.05 10.78
CA GLY A 215 -12.16 19.78 10.09
C GLY A 215 -12.35 19.47 8.60
N LEU A 216 -13.41 18.76 8.23
CA LEU A 216 -13.74 18.50 6.83
C LEU A 216 -14.14 19.77 6.08
N ASN A 217 -14.92 20.66 6.71
CA ASN A 217 -15.27 21.95 6.09
C ASN A 217 -14.04 22.84 5.91
N GLU A 218 -13.15 22.89 6.90
CA GLU A 218 -11.88 23.61 6.79
C GLU A 218 -11.02 23.05 5.66
N TRP A 219 -10.92 21.71 5.56
CA TRP A 219 -10.22 21.04 4.48
C TRP A 219 -10.81 21.36 3.10
N LEU A 220 -12.14 21.33 2.96
CA LEU A 220 -12.82 21.66 1.70
C LEU A 220 -12.51 23.08 1.21
N VAL A 221 -12.38 24.04 2.14
CA VAL A 221 -12.03 25.43 1.81
C VAL A 221 -10.54 25.57 1.46
N ALA A 222 -9.67 24.81 2.12
CA ALA A 222 -8.23 24.85 1.92
C ALA A 222 -7.73 23.96 0.76
N CYS A 223 -8.60 23.13 0.18
CA CYS A 223 -8.25 22.17 -0.86
C CYS A 223 -7.61 22.87 -2.08
N PRO A 224 -6.46 22.40 -2.58
CA PRO A 224 -5.80 23.01 -3.73
C PRO A 224 -6.70 23.04 -4.98
N PRO A 225 -6.68 24.13 -5.77
CA PRO A 225 -7.58 24.31 -6.90
C PRO A 225 -7.48 23.24 -7.98
N GLU A 226 -6.30 22.64 -8.14
CA GLU A 226 -6.02 21.56 -9.08
C GLU A 226 -6.67 20.23 -8.68
N LEU A 227 -7.01 20.07 -7.39
CA LEU A 227 -7.61 18.86 -6.81
C LEU A 227 -9.12 18.99 -6.58
N HIS A 228 -9.70 20.17 -6.81
CA HIS A 228 -11.14 20.34 -6.71
C HIS A 228 -11.88 19.45 -7.69
N TRP A 229 -12.79 18.65 -7.15
CA TRP A 229 -13.77 17.98 -7.99
C TRP A 229 -14.72 19.00 -8.62
N ARG A 230 -14.95 18.89 -9.94
CA ARG A 230 -16.04 19.57 -10.66
C ARG A 230 -16.64 18.65 -11.72
N GLN A 231 -17.96 18.64 -11.84
CA GLN A 231 -18.66 17.72 -12.76
C GLN A 231 -18.20 17.89 -14.20
N THR A 232 -17.95 19.13 -14.59
CA THR A 232 -17.53 19.52 -15.94
C THR A 232 -16.03 19.38 -16.17
N ARG A 233 -15.22 19.25 -15.12
CA ARG A 233 -13.75 19.18 -15.19
C ARG A 233 -13.20 18.57 -13.90
N HIS A 234 -12.96 17.26 -13.93
CA HIS A 234 -12.31 16.53 -12.83
C HIS A 234 -11.20 15.63 -13.39
N THR A 235 -10.22 15.35 -12.55
CA THR A 235 -9.21 14.31 -12.76
C THR A 235 -9.56 13.08 -11.92
N PHE A 236 -8.94 11.94 -12.23
CA PHE A 236 -9.07 10.73 -11.41
C PHE A 236 -8.70 10.99 -9.93
N LEU A 237 -7.65 11.75 -9.67
CA LEU A 237 -7.19 12.11 -8.32
C LEU A 237 -8.24 12.95 -7.56
N SER A 238 -8.80 13.98 -8.20
CA SER A 238 -9.89 14.76 -7.60
C SER A 238 -11.15 13.92 -7.38
N ALA A 239 -11.44 12.94 -8.25
CA ALA A 239 -12.55 12.02 -8.05
C ALA A 239 -12.36 11.14 -6.83
N ILE A 240 -11.15 10.61 -6.61
CA ILE A 240 -10.84 9.78 -5.45
C ILE A 240 -10.99 10.58 -4.15
N LEU A 241 -10.35 11.75 -4.05
CA LEU A 241 -10.40 12.57 -2.82
C LEU A 241 -11.84 12.82 -2.36
N PHE A 242 -12.71 13.17 -3.31
CA PHE A 242 -14.10 13.50 -3.05
C PHE A 242 -15.04 12.27 -3.05
N SER A 243 -14.54 11.07 -3.32
CA SER A 243 -15.30 9.81 -3.20
C SER A 243 -15.06 9.08 -1.87
N THR A 244 -14.00 9.47 -1.16
CA THR A 244 -13.61 8.84 0.11
C THR A 244 -14.52 9.33 1.26
N PHE A 245 -15.46 10.25 0.98
CA PHE A 245 -16.47 10.82 1.89
C PHE A 245 -17.81 10.99 1.17
#